data_AF-A0AA37GG64-F1
#
_entry.id   AF-A0AA37GG64-F1
#
_cell.length_a   1.000
_cell.length_b   1.000
_cell.length_c   1.000
_cell.angle_alpha   90.00
_cell.angle_beta   90.00
_cell.angle_gamma   90.00
#
_symmetry.space_group_name_H-M   'P 1'
#
loop_
_entity.id
_entity.type
_entity.pdbx_description
1 polymer ?
#
loop_
_entity_poly.entity_id
_entity_poly.type
_entity_poly.pdbx_seq_one_letter_code
_entity_poly.pdbx_strand_id
1 'polypeptide(L)'
;MTPTVASLVDPRNVPTVEFLVTAGEPMTTVVARKWTGYLFQDGNDYALIDIAGYGPAETTNICTVKKMKPGDFIDHLGFSFENTSTFVLGPASTDVVPIGCVGELCFGGDQVAAGYLGMPDLTNAKFLDHPQFGRIYRSGDMGRMLPDGSLMVLGRMDDQLKLRGQRIDTGEVSSILTTSGLATSSAVVIVNSANSSASQLAVFYDFTNQRQPV
;
A
#
# COMPACT_ATOMS: atom_id res chain seq x y z
N MET A 1 5.03 -3.13 -12.41
CA MET A 1 4.99 -4.54 -11.94
C MET A 1 5.09 -4.59 -10.41
N THR A 2 4.90 -5.73 -9.75
CA THR A 2 5.13 -5.78 -8.29
C THR A 2 6.61 -5.88 -7.96
N PRO A 3 7.07 -5.39 -6.78
CA PRO A 3 8.42 -5.61 -6.29
C PRO A 3 8.83 -7.09 -6.32
N THR A 4 7.92 -8.01 -5.97
CA THR A 4 8.17 -9.45 -6.06
C THR A 4 8.58 -9.88 -7.48
N VAL A 5 7.84 -9.46 -8.52
CA VAL A 5 8.18 -9.81 -9.91
C VAL A 5 9.47 -9.12 -10.35
N ALA A 6 9.66 -7.84 -10.00
CA ALA A 6 10.88 -7.09 -10.30
C ALA A 6 12.14 -7.74 -9.70
N SER A 7 12.02 -8.47 -8.58
CA SER A 7 13.14 -9.18 -7.97
C SER A 7 13.68 -10.33 -8.84
N LEU A 8 12.79 -10.98 -9.61
CA LEU A 8 13.09 -12.15 -10.44
C LEU A 8 13.84 -11.78 -11.72
N VAL A 9 13.70 -10.54 -12.21
CA VAL A 9 14.27 -10.09 -13.48
C VAL A 9 15.64 -9.46 -13.23
N ASP A 10 16.68 -9.96 -13.90
CA ASP A 10 18.01 -9.31 -13.94
C ASP A 10 18.01 -8.17 -14.97
N PRO A 11 18.27 -6.92 -14.55
CA PRO A 11 18.27 -5.76 -15.45
C PRO A 11 19.21 -5.93 -16.66
N ARG A 12 20.31 -6.68 -16.52
CA ARG A 12 21.28 -6.94 -17.61
C ARG A 12 20.68 -7.74 -18.76
N ASN A 13 19.62 -8.50 -18.50
CA ASN A 13 18.91 -9.29 -19.50
C ASN A 13 17.81 -8.50 -20.21
N VAL A 14 17.51 -7.28 -19.75
CA VAL A 14 16.50 -6.39 -20.32
C VAL A 14 17.08 -4.99 -20.56
N PRO A 15 18.16 -4.87 -21.36
CA PRO A 15 18.93 -3.62 -21.48
C PRO A 15 18.18 -2.47 -22.14
N THR A 16 17.03 -2.74 -22.79
CA THR A 16 16.19 -1.72 -23.43
C THR A 16 15.13 -1.12 -22.50
N VAL A 17 15.09 -1.53 -21.22
CA VAL A 17 14.16 -0.95 -20.24
C VAL A 17 14.68 0.42 -19.81
N GLU A 18 13.93 1.46 -20.15
CA GLU A 18 14.27 2.85 -19.81
C GLU A 18 13.61 3.32 -18.51
N PHE A 19 12.43 2.77 -18.19
CA PHE A 19 11.70 3.09 -16.96
C PHE A 19 11.10 1.82 -16.35
N LEU A 20 11.06 1.78 -15.02
CA LEU A 20 10.42 0.72 -14.26
C LEU A 20 9.60 1.34 -13.14
N VAL A 21 8.30 1.05 -13.15
CA VAL A 21 7.43 1.31 -12.01
C VAL A 21 7.16 0.03 -11.26
N THR A 22 7.48 0.03 -9.95
CA THR A 22 7.01 -1.01 -9.05
C THR A 22 5.99 -0.48 -8.07
N ALA A 23 4.90 -1.23 -7.88
CA ALA A 23 3.77 -0.84 -7.05
C ALA A 23 3.02 -2.08 -6.55
N GLY A 24 2.03 -1.88 -5.69
CA GLY A 24 1.17 -2.96 -5.18
C GLY A 24 1.66 -3.60 -3.88
N GLU A 25 2.97 -3.62 -3.62
CA GLU A 25 3.60 -4.10 -2.37
C GLU A 25 4.61 -3.08 -1.84
N PRO A 26 4.99 -3.14 -0.55
CA PRO A 26 6.14 -2.40 -0.06
C PRO A 26 7.39 -2.70 -0.90
N MET A 27 8.11 -1.65 -1.29
CA MET A 27 9.41 -1.76 -1.94
C MET A 27 10.39 -2.50 -1.02
N THR A 28 11.34 -3.26 -1.60
CA THR A 28 12.45 -3.84 -0.83
C THR A 28 13.77 -3.17 -1.19
N THR A 29 14.69 -3.10 -0.24
CA THR A 29 16.04 -2.57 -0.47
C THR A 29 16.81 -3.36 -1.53
N VAL A 30 16.54 -4.67 -1.65
CA VAL A 30 17.13 -5.53 -2.68
C VAL A 30 16.69 -5.08 -4.08
N VAL A 31 15.37 -4.93 -4.30
CA VAL A 31 14.81 -4.49 -5.58
C VAL A 31 15.27 -3.07 -5.90
N ALA A 32 15.16 -2.14 -4.93
CA ALA A 32 15.60 -0.77 -5.11
C ALA A 32 17.07 -0.69 -5.52
N ARG A 33 18.00 -1.35 -4.80
CA ARG A 33 19.43 -1.34 -5.13
C ARG A 33 19.74 -1.98 -6.47
N LYS A 34 19.10 -3.11 -6.81
CA LYS A 34 19.31 -3.82 -8.07
C LYS A 34 18.98 -2.93 -9.27
N TRP A 35 17.81 -2.30 -9.24
CA TRP A 35 17.30 -1.52 -10.37
C TRP A 35 17.85 -0.10 -10.40
N THR A 36 17.97 0.59 -9.26
CA THR A 36 18.66 1.89 -9.22
C THR A 36 20.13 1.74 -9.59
N GLY A 37 20.82 0.74 -9.05
CA GLY A 37 22.23 0.50 -9.34
C GLY A 37 22.49 0.33 -10.83
N TYR A 38 21.63 -0.40 -11.55
CA TYR A 38 21.78 -0.61 -12.99
C TYR A 38 21.36 0.60 -13.82
N LEU A 39 20.18 1.16 -13.56
CA LEU A 39 19.60 2.21 -14.42
C LEU A 39 20.27 3.59 -14.20
N PHE A 40 21.02 3.79 -13.12
CA PHE A 40 21.80 5.03 -12.86
C PHE A 40 23.28 4.94 -13.28
N GLN A 41 23.78 3.83 -13.83
CA GLN A 41 25.22 3.59 -13.99
C GLN A 41 25.92 4.43 -15.09
N ASP A 42 25.22 4.97 -16.08
CA ASP A 42 25.85 5.49 -17.31
C ASP A 42 25.63 6.99 -17.61
N GLY A 43 25.46 7.85 -16.59
CA GLY A 43 25.22 9.29 -16.83
C GLY A 43 23.92 9.58 -17.59
N ASN A 44 23.02 8.60 -17.60
CA ASN A 44 21.72 8.65 -18.23
C ASN A 44 20.76 9.41 -17.29
N ASP A 45 20.95 10.72 -17.18
CA ASP A 45 20.11 11.61 -16.35
C ASP A 45 18.63 11.61 -16.79
N TYR A 46 18.34 11.05 -17.96
CA TYR A 46 16.99 10.81 -18.47
C TYR A 46 16.30 9.57 -17.89
N ALA A 47 17.00 8.74 -17.11
CA ALA A 47 16.39 7.64 -16.39
C ALA A 47 15.56 8.21 -15.21
N LEU A 48 14.42 8.82 -15.53
CA LEU A 48 13.36 9.14 -14.59
C LEU A 48 12.73 7.82 -14.16
N ILE A 49 13.41 7.06 -13.31
CA ILE A 49 12.93 5.74 -12.93
C ILE A 49 11.97 5.90 -11.75
N ASP A 50 10.68 5.88 -12.05
CA ASP A 50 9.59 5.92 -11.05
C ASP A 50 9.47 4.57 -10.33
N ILE A 51 10.53 4.15 -9.62
CA ILE A 51 10.67 2.79 -9.08
C ILE A 51 9.63 2.47 -8.00
N ALA A 52 9.20 3.45 -7.21
CA ALA A 52 8.22 3.25 -6.15
C ALA A 52 6.95 4.05 -6.45
N GLY A 53 5.99 3.39 -7.09
CA GLY A 53 4.64 3.87 -7.28
C GLY A 53 3.73 3.41 -6.14
N TYR A 54 2.85 4.31 -5.69
CA TYR A 54 1.84 4.02 -4.69
C TYR A 54 0.49 4.57 -5.11
N GLY A 55 -0.55 3.80 -4.83
CA GLY A 55 -1.92 4.27 -4.92
C GLY A 55 -2.91 3.14 -4.58
N PRO A 56 -3.98 3.45 -3.83
CA PRO A 56 -5.13 2.57 -3.67
C PRO A 56 -5.94 2.44 -4.97
N ALA A 57 -6.78 1.41 -5.06
CA ALA A 57 -7.67 1.24 -6.22
C ALA A 57 -8.67 2.40 -6.33
N GLU A 58 -9.06 2.94 -5.19
CA GLU A 58 -9.97 4.07 -4.99
C GLU A 58 -9.41 5.41 -5.48
N THR A 59 -8.11 5.47 -5.81
CA THR A 59 -7.48 6.63 -6.45
C THR A 59 -7.07 6.32 -7.90
N THR A 60 -7.70 5.34 -8.54
CA THR A 60 -7.44 4.93 -9.92
C THR A 60 -5.96 4.55 -10.15
N ASN A 61 -5.54 3.44 -9.53
CA ASN A 61 -4.21 2.84 -9.65
C ASN A 61 -3.11 3.56 -8.85
N ILE A 62 -2.25 4.36 -9.48
CA ILE A 62 -1.12 5.03 -8.82
C ILE A 62 -1.46 6.51 -8.69
N CYS A 63 -1.26 7.06 -7.50
CA CYS A 63 -1.47 8.48 -7.22
C CYS A 63 -0.19 9.19 -6.79
N THR A 64 0.85 8.45 -6.40
CA THR A 64 2.18 9.01 -6.08
C THR A 64 3.31 8.18 -6.68
N VAL A 65 4.42 8.85 -7.02
CA VAL A 65 5.63 8.19 -7.50
C VAL A 65 6.88 8.80 -6.89
N LYS A 66 7.83 7.93 -6.51
CA LYS A 66 9.19 8.31 -6.16
C LYS A 66 10.17 7.87 -7.25
N LYS A 67 10.86 8.87 -7.79
CA LYS A 67 12.09 8.69 -8.57
C LYS A 67 13.22 8.32 -7.61
N MET A 68 13.39 7.01 -7.40
CA MET A 68 14.34 6.47 -6.43
C MET A 68 15.76 6.68 -6.92
N LYS A 69 16.63 7.20 -6.07
CA LYS A 69 18.08 7.27 -6.27
C LYS A 69 18.79 6.30 -5.32
N PRO A 70 20.05 5.90 -5.62
CA PRO A 70 20.86 5.17 -4.65
C PRO A 70 20.92 5.91 -3.31
N GLY A 71 20.53 5.23 -2.22
CA GLY A 71 20.49 5.80 -0.88
C GLY A 71 19.13 6.32 -0.43
N ASP A 72 18.13 6.41 -1.32
CA ASP A 72 16.77 6.78 -0.93
C ASP A 72 16.11 5.73 -0.04
N PHE A 73 15.24 6.22 0.83
CA PHE A 73 14.38 5.42 1.70
C PHE A 73 13.26 4.74 0.88
N ILE A 74 13.03 3.45 1.11
CA ILE A 74 12.06 2.62 0.34
C ILE A 74 10.60 2.89 0.71
N ASP A 75 10.37 3.49 1.87
CA ASP A 75 9.09 3.98 2.39
C ASP A 75 8.74 5.39 1.88
N HIS A 76 9.64 6.02 1.12
CA HIS A 76 9.41 7.31 0.51
C HIS A 76 8.54 7.14 -0.74
N LEU A 77 7.29 7.61 -0.68
CA LEU A 77 6.32 7.46 -1.76
C LEU A 77 6.42 8.56 -2.82
N GLY A 78 7.21 9.60 -2.54
CA GLY A 78 7.51 10.65 -3.50
C GLY A 78 6.38 11.67 -3.56
N PHE A 79 6.13 12.19 -4.74
CA PHE A 79 5.13 13.23 -4.95
C PHE A 79 3.89 12.66 -5.61
N SER A 80 2.76 13.27 -5.29
CA SER A 80 1.51 13.00 -5.96
C SER A 80 1.51 13.55 -7.38
N PHE A 81 0.70 12.98 -8.26
CA PHE A 81 0.49 13.53 -9.60
C PHE A 81 -0.22 14.89 -9.55
N GLU A 82 -0.10 15.71 -10.61
CA GLU A 82 -0.65 17.07 -10.64
C GLU A 82 -2.17 17.13 -10.47
N ASN A 83 -2.88 16.07 -10.89
CA ASN A 83 -4.32 15.93 -10.71
C ASN A 83 -4.72 15.39 -9.32
N THR A 84 -3.75 15.02 -8.49
CA THR A 84 -3.94 14.39 -7.18
C THR A 84 -3.63 15.37 -6.05
N SER A 85 -4.66 15.77 -5.30
CA SER A 85 -4.48 16.45 -4.01
C SER A 85 -4.13 15.43 -2.93
N THR A 86 -3.26 15.79 -1.99
CA THR A 86 -2.86 14.89 -0.90
C THR A 86 -2.86 15.58 0.44
N PHE A 87 -3.33 14.85 1.43
CA PHE A 87 -3.51 15.31 2.79
C PHE A 87 -2.98 14.27 3.77
N VAL A 88 -2.58 14.72 4.95
CA VAL A 88 -2.37 13.84 6.10
C VAL A 88 -3.37 14.27 7.16
N LEU A 89 -4.37 13.45 7.40
CA LEU A 89 -5.45 13.77 8.35
C LEU A 89 -5.22 13.07 9.69
N GLY A 90 -5.74 13.64 10.77
CA GLY A 90 -5.81 12.92 12.04
C GLY A 90 -6.61 11.62 11.91
N PRO A 91 -6.20 10.49 12.53
CA PRO A 91 -6.88 9.18 12.41
C PRO A 91 -8.39 9.18 12.66
N ALA A 92 -8.88 10.09 13.52
CA ALA A 92 -10.29 10.25 13.84
C ALA A 92 -10.78 11.71 13.64
N SER A 93 -10.08 12.49 12.82
CA SER A 93 -10.42 13.88 12.52
C SER A 93 -10.40 14.13 11.01
N THR A 94 -11.07 15.19 10.57
CA THR A 94 -10.95 15.76 9.22
C THR A 94 -9.87 16.83 9.12
N ASP A 95 -9.21 17.16 10.23
CA ASP A 95 -8.18 18.19 10.27
C ASP A 95 -6.87 17.67 9.65
N VAL A 96 -6.28 18.52 8.80
CA VAL A 96 -4.93 18.31 8.26
C VAL A 96 -3.92 18.50 9.38
N VAL A 97 -3.07 17.50 9.61
CA VAL A 97 -1.99 17.61 10.61
C VAL A 97 -0.84 18.48 10.09
N PRO A 98 -0.05 19.12 10.98
CA PRO A 98 1.13 19.86 10.56
C PRO A 98 2.12 18.99 9.77
N ILE A 99 2.88 19.61 8.86
CA ILE A 99 3.93 18.93 8.08
C ILE A 99 4.88 18.19 9.03
N GLY A 100 5.21 16.94 8.70
CA GLY A 100 6.06 16.05 9.48
C GLY A 100 5.33 15.24 10.55
N CYS A 101 4.12 15.64 10.96
CA CYS A 101 3.30 14.86 11.88
C CYS A 101 2.73 13.61 11.20
N VAL A 102 2.55 12.57 12.00
CA VAL A 102 2.00 11.30 11.55
C VAL A 102 0.48 11.35 11.59
N GLY A 103 -0.15 10.86 10.52
CA GLY A 103 -1.59 10.70 10.40
C GLY A 103 -1.94 9.73 9.27
N GLU A 104 -3.20 9.74 8.86
CA GLU A 104 -3.68 8.95 7.73
C GLU A 104 -3.40 9.66 6.41
N LEU A 105 -2.83 8.96 5.43
CA LEU A 105 -2.68 9.45 4.07
C LEU A 105 -4.05 9.50 3.39
N CYS A 106 -4.45 10.66 2.91
CA CYS A 106 -5.74 10.86 2.25
C CYS A 106 -5.56 11.59 0.91
N PHE A 107 -6.43 11.29 -0.05
CA PHE A 107 -6.27 11.71 -1.44
C PHE A 107 -7.54 12.36 -1.99
N GLY A 108 -7.38 13.48 -2.69
CA GLY A 108 -8.44 14.18 -3.42
C GLY A 108 -8.07 14.32 -4.90
N GLY A 109 -8.98 14.86 -5.71
CA GLY A 109 -8.76 15.10 -7.14
C GLY A 109 -9.53 14.16 -8.06
N ASP A 110 -9.33 14.32 -9.36
CA ASP A 110 -10.16 13.72 -10.42
C ASP A 110 -10.11 12.18 -10.45
N GLN A 111 -9.03 11.60 -9.93
CA GLN A 111 -8.81 10.15 -9.88
C GLN A 111 -9.52 9.45 -8.71
N VAL A 112 -10.14 10.20 -7.79
CA VAL A 112 -10.86 9.62 -6.64
C VAL A 112 -12.16 8.98 -7.10
N ALA A 113 -12.34 7.70 -6.74
CA ALA A 113 -13.49 6.91 -7.13
C ALA A 113 -14.82 7.45 -6.55
N ALA A 114 -15.91 7.15 -7.25
CA ALA A 114 -17.27 7.47 -6.84
C ALA A 114 -17.74 6.71 -5.58
N GLY A 115 -17.02 5.66 -5.18
CA GLY A 115 -17.33 4.84 -4.02
C GLY A 115 -17.33 3.35 -4.32
N TYR A 116 -17.88 2.58 -3.39
CA TYR A 116 -18.01 1.13 -3.48
C TYR A 116 -19.42 0.75 -3.95
N LEU A 117 -19.50 -0.10 -4.98
CA LEU A 117 -20.77 -0.52 -5.58
C LEU A 117 -21.65 -1.25 -4.54
N GLY A 118 -22.86 -0.73 -4.31
CA GLY A 118 -23.82 -1.34 -3.38
C GLY A 118 -23.44 -1.23 -1.90
N MET A 119 -22.43 -0.42 -1.55
CA MET A 119 -21.95 -0.26 -0.17
C MET A 119 -21.90 1.22 0.23
N PRO A 120 -23.06 1.87 0.40
CA PRO A 120 -23.13 3.30 0.72
C PRO A 120 -22.50 3.64 2.07
N ASP A 121 -22.68 2.80 3.10
CA ASP A 121 -22.14 3.06 4.44
C ASP A 121 -20.60 3.05 4.43
N LEU A 122 -19.99 2.05 3.78
CA LEU A 122 -18.54 1.98 3.61
C LEU A 122 -18.02 3.13 2.73
N THR A 123 -18.79 3.51 1.71
CA THR A 123 -18.47 4.67 0.85
C THR A 123 -18.43 5.94 1.69
N ASN A 124 -19.46 6.22 2.49
CA ASN A 124 -19.49 7.42 3.33
C ASN A 124 -18.42 7.40 4.43
N ALA A 125 -18.02 6.21 4.90
CA ALA A 125 -16.95 6.07 5.90
C ALA A 125 -15.55 6.34 5.30
N LYS A 126 -15.31 5.99 4.04
CA LYS A 126 -14.00 6.12 3.38
C LYS A 126 -13.87 7.35 2.47
N PHE A 127 -14.97 7.87 1.96
CA PHE A 127 -15.02 9.03 1.07
C PHE A 127 -15.81 10.14 1.76
N LEU A 128 -15.10 11.19 2.17
CA LEU A 128 -15.69 12.34 2.85
C LEU A 128 -15.73 13.56 1.92
N ASP A 129 -16.78 14.36 2.04
CA ASP A 129 -16.88 15.65 1.36
C ASP A 129 -16.34 16.75 2.28
N HIS A 130 -15.09 17.15 2.08
CA HIS A 130 -14.44 18.19 2.87
C HIS A 130 -14.91 19.57 2.40
N PRO A 131 -15.32 20.48 3.32
CA PRO A 131 -15.90 21.77 2.94
C PRO A 131 -14.96 22.66 2.11
N GLN A 132 -13.64 22.53 2.33
CA GLN A 132 -12.64 23.31 1.60
C GLN A 132 -12.04 22.58 0.39
N PHE A 133 -11.98 21.25 0.43
CA PHE A 133 -11.15 20.47 -0.50
C PHE A 133 -11.97 19.54 -1.40
N GLY A 134 -13.30 19.51 -1.20
CA GLY A 134 -14.19 18.60 -1.90
C GLY A 134 -13.98 17.15 -1.44
N ARG A 135 -14.21 16.22 -2.37
CA ARG A 135 -14.17 14.79 -2.09
C ARG A 135 -12.76 14.31 -1.76
N ILE A 136 -12.60 13.68 -0.60
CA ILE A 136 -11.36 13.09 -0.11
C ILE A 136 -11.58 11.61 0.22
N TYR A 137 -10.68 10.76 -0.25
CA TYR A 137 -10.60 9.35 0.11
C TYR A 137 -9.58 9.11 1.24
N ARG A 138 -10.00 8.35 2.25
CA ARG A 138 -9.23 7.89 3.42
C ARG A 138 -8.62 6.50 3.15
N SER A 139 -7.31 6.43 2.94
CA SER A 139 -6.65 5.19 2.48
C SER A 139 -6.49 4.09 3.54
N GLY A 140 -6.55 4.45 4.82
CA GLY A 140 -6.14 3.61 5.94
C GLY A 140 -4.63 3.37 6.04
N ASP A 141 -3.81 4.00 5.20
CA ASP A 141 -2.35 3.96 5.30
C ASP A 141 -1.86 5.09 6.21
N MET A 142 -1.04 4.77 7.20
CA MET A 142 -0.38 5.74 8.06
C MET A 142 0.85 6.30 7.38
N GLY A 143 1.05 7.60 7.51
CA GLY A 143 2.20 8.27 6.93
C GLY A 143 2.36 9.70 7.40
N ARG A 144 3.24 10.43 6.72
CA ARG A 144 3.46 11.87 6.94
C ARG A 144 3.86 12.55 5.64
N MET A 145 3.56 13.84 5.56
CA MET A 145 4.06 14.73 4.53
C MET A 145 5.40 15.32 4.99
N LEU A 146 6.40 15.26 4.12
CA LEU A 146 7.72 15.82 4.34
C LEU A 146 7.75 17.32 4.00
N PRO A 147 8.76 18.09 4.45
CA PRO A 147 8.85 19.54 4.20
C PRO A 147 8.84 19.95 2.73
N ASP A 148 9.26 19.07 1.82
CA ASP A 148 9.24 19.31 0.38
C ASP A 148 7.87 19.03 -0.26
N GLY A 149 6.90 18.49 0.49
CA GLY A 149 5.57 18.09 0.02
C GLY A 149 5.48 16.62 -0.41
N SER A 150 6.59 15.87 -0.36
CA SER A 150 6.56 14.44 -0.65
C SER A 150 6.06 13.62 0.55
N LEU A 151 5.75 12.35 0.33
CA LEU A 151 5.15 11.48 1.35
C LEU A 151 6.08 10.37 1.81
N MET A 152 5.94 10.02 3.08
CA MET A 152 6.51 8.82 3.69
C MET A 152 5.39 7.93 4.23
N VAL A 153 5.41 6.63 3.92
CA VAL A 153 4.48 5.64 4.47
C VAL A 153 5.08 4.95 5.69
N LEU A 154 4.28 4.69 6.72
CA LEU A 154 4.70 4.08 7.98
C LEU A 154 4.00 2.76 8.27
N GLY A 155 2.89 2.46 7.58
CA GLY A 155 2.17 1.21 7.74
C GLY A 155 0.67 1.36 7.50
N ARG A 156 -0.10 0.43 8.04
CA ARG A 156 -1.57 0.40 7.99
C ARG A 156 -2.16 0.79 9.34
N MET A 157 -3.32 1.43 9.31
CA MET A 157 -4.16 1.66 10.49
C MET A 157 -5.00 0.44 10.86
N ASP A 158 -5.40 -0.34 9.87
CA ASP A 158 -6.29 -1.48 10.01
C ASP A 158 -5.56 -2.81 9.78
N ASP A 159 -6.31 -3.90 9.92
CA ASP A 159 -5.79 -5.26 9.82
C ASP A 159 -5.63 -5.75 8.36
N GLN A 160 -5.67 -4.84 7.38
CA GLN A 160 -5.42 -5.23 5.98
C GLN A 160 -3.93 -5.44 5.75
N LEU A 161 -3.62 -6.57 5.12
CA LEU A 161 -2.25 -6.99 4.87
C LEU A 161 -1.99 -7.16 3.38
N LYS A 162 -0.72 -6.98 2.98
CA LYS A 162 -0.27 -7.23 1.60
C LYS A 162 0.57 -8.49 1.56
N LEU A 163 0.18 -9.44 0.72
CA LEU A 163 0.93 -10.68 0.50
C LEU A 163 1.00 -10.97 -0.99
N ARG A 164 2.21 -10.99 -1.57
CA ARG A 164 2.47 -11.35 -2.98
C ARG A 164 1.64 -10.51 -3.97
N GLY A 165 1.49 -9.22 -3.70
CA GLY A 165 0.78 -8.24 -4.53
C GLY A 165 -0.71 -8.21 -4.29
N GLN A 166 -1.23 -9.06 -3.40
CA GLN A 166 -2.65 -9.12 -3.08
C GLN A 166 -2.91 -8.40 -1.76
N ARG A 167 -3.92 -7.52 -1.78
CA ARG A 167 -4.46 -6.91 -0.58
C ARG A 167 -5.46 -7.91 0.01
N ILE A 168 -5.21 -8.33 1.23
CA ILE A 168 -6.02 -9.30 1.95
C ILE A 168 -6.65 -8.58 3.13
N ASP A 169 -7.97 -8.64 3.22
CA ASP A 169 -8.71 -8.21 4.41
C ASP A 169 -8.80 -9.40 5.37
N THR A 170 -8.12 -9.30 6.51
CA THR A 170 -8.13 -10.35 7.53
C THR A 170 -9.50 -10.53 8.17
N GLY A 171 -10.32 -9.46 8.19
CA GLY A 171 -11.71 -9.51 8.63
C GLY A 171 -12.58 -10.33 7.68
N GLU A 172 -12.35 -10.23 6.36
CA GLU A 172 -13.05 -11.06 5.37
C GLU A 172 -12.76 -12.55 5.58
N VAL A 173 -11.47 -12.91 5.70
CA VAL A 173 -11.06 -14.31 5.96
C VAL A 173 -11.68 -14.81 7.27
N SER A 174 -11.64 -13.99 8.32
CA SER A 174 -12.22 -14.34 9.63
C SER A 174 -13.75 -14.52 9.54
N SER A 175 -14.44 -13.63 8.82
CA SER A 175 -15.89 -13.67 8.61
C SER A 175 -16.34 -14.93 7.85
N ILE A 176 -15.58 -15.35 6.83
CA ILE A 176 -15.87 -16.59 6.09
C ILE A 176 -15.73 -17.80 7.03
N LEU A 177 -14.68 -17.86 7.85
CA LEU A 177 -14.47 -18.96 8.80
C LEU A 177 -15.59 -19.07 9.83
N THR A 178 -16.05 -17.94 10.36
CA THR A 178 -17.17 -17.92 11.32
C THR A 178 -18.51 -18.24 10.64
N THR A 179 -18.78 -17.66 9.46
CA THR A 179 -20.05 -17.86 8.74
C THR A 179 -20.19 -19.26 8.15
N SER A 180 -19.07 -19.90 7.79
CA SER A 180 -19.06 -21.32 7.36
C SER A 180 -19.36 -22.30 8.50
N GLY A 181 -19.35 -21.83 9.75
CA GLY A 181 -19.53 -22.68 10.93
C GLY A 181 -18.30 -23.51 11.29
N LEU A 182 -17.14 -23.28 10.65
CA LEU A 182 -15.88 -23.98 10.96
C LEU A 182 -15.24 -23.49 12.27
N ALA A 183 -15.43 -22.20 12.60
CA ALA A 183 -14.82 -21.56 13.75
C ALA A 183 -15.82 -20.70 14.54
N THR A 184 -15.66 -20.63 15.86
CA THR A 184 -16.37 -19.64 16.70
C THR A 184 -15.67 -18.29 16.74
N SER A 185 -14.35 -18.31 16.54
CA SER A 185 -13.44 -17.17 16.61
C SER A 185 -12.22 -17.48 15.76
N SER A 186 -11.64 -16.48 15.13
CA SER A 186 -10.39 -16.63 14.38
C SER A 186 -9.55 -15.37 14.40
N ALA A 187 -8.25 -15.54 14.16
CA ALA A 187 -7.27 -14.48 13.98
C ALA A 187 -6.38 -14.85 12.77
N VAL A 188 -6.17 -13.88 11.89
CA VAL A 188 -5.42 -14.08 10.64
C VAL A 188 -4.20 -13.19 10.67
N VAL A 189 -3.01 -13.76 10.47
CA VAL A 189 -1.73 -13.05 10.59
C VAL A 189 -0.77 -13.44 9.48
N ILE A 190 0.18 -12.54 9.17
CA ILE A 190 1.35 -12.91 8.37
C ILE A 190 2.39 -13.52 9.30
N VAL A 191 2.89 -14.71 8.94
CA VAL A 191 4.06 -15.34 9.57
C VAL A 191 5.23 -15.38 8.61
N ASN A 192 6.42 -15.10 9.14
CA ASN A 192 7.69 -15.28 8.45
C ASN A 192 8.37 -16.51 9.03
N SER A 193 8.76 -17.46 8.18
CA SER A 193 9.48 -18.66 8.62
C SER A 193 10.98 -18.41 8.63
N ALA A 194 11.68 -18.89 9.66
CA ALA A 194 13.14 -18.81 9.71
C ALA A 194 13.83 -19.52 8.52
N ASN A 195 13.14 -20.49 7.91
CA ASN A 195 13.66 -21.32 6.82
C ASN A 195 13.15 -20.89 5.42
N SER A 196 12.36 -19.81 5.33
CA SER A 196 11.80 -19.35 4.06
C SER A 196 11.70 -17.83 4.03
N SER A 197 12.21 -17.22 2.96
CA SER A 197 12.04 -15.79 2.72
C SER A 197 10.62 -15.40 2.32
N ALA A 198 9.75 -16.38 2.04
CA ALA A 198 8.37 -16.13 1.65
C ALA A 198 7.46 -16.06 2.88
N SER A 199 6.86 -14.89 3.10
CA SER A 199 5.76 -14.70 4.05
C SER A 199 4.58 -15.64 3.73
N GLN A 200 3.91 -16.09 4.78
CA GLN A 200 2.73 -16.95 4.71
C GLN A 200 1.57 -16.32 5.47
N LEU A 201 0.35 -16.54 4.99
CA LEU A 201 -0.85 -16.24 5.76
C LEU A 201 -1.13 -17.43 6.69
N ALA A 202 -1.20 -17.18 7.99
CA ALA A 202 -1.58 -18.18 8.99
C ALA A 202 -2.92 -17.79 9.61
N VAL A 203 -3.74 -18.80 9.90
CA VAL A 203 -5.03 -18.65 10.56
C VAL A 203 -4.99 -19.44 11.86
N PHE A 204 -5.28 -18.77 12.97
CA PHE A 204 -5.54 -19.39 14.26
C PHE A 204 -7.04 -19.30 14.52
N TYR A 205 -7.68 -20.39 14.92
CA TYR A 205 -9.13 -20.41 15.12
C TYR A 205 -9.55 -21.42 16.18
N ASP A 206 -10.67 -21.13 16.84
CA ASP A 206 -11.32 -22.05 17.77
C ASP A 206 -12.40 -22.84 17.04
N PHE A 207 -12.33 -24.17 17.13
CA PHE A 207 -13.33 -25.04 16.53
C PHE A 207 -14.69 -24.88 17.21
N THR A 208 -15.74 -24.80 16.39
CA THR A 208 -17.11 -25.11 16.78
C THR A 208 -17.18 -26.59 17.17
N ASN A 209 -17.12 -26.91 18.46
CA ASN A 209 -17.13 -28.29 18.94
C ASN A 209 -18.32 -29.11 18.40
N GLN A 210 -18.02 -30.08 17.52
CA GLN A 210 -18.57 -31.43 17.59
C GLN A 210 -17.41 -32.44 17.66
N ARG A 211 -16.73 -32.53 18.80
CA ARG A 211 -16.12 -33.80 19.19
C ARG A 211 -17.10 -34.50 20.12
N GLN A 212 -17.83 -35.48 19.61
CA GLN A 212 -18.38 -36.52 20.47
C GLN A 212 -17.18 -37.22 21.15
N PRO A 213 -17.16 -37.35 22.49
CA PRO A 213 -16.17 -38.18 23.13
C PRO A 213 -16.39 -39.64 22.72
N VAL A 214 -15.31 -40.31 22.31
CA VAL A 214 -15.26 -41.76 22.09
C VAL A 214 -15.21 -42.46 23.45
#